data_AF-A0A6I3LCM7-F1
#
_entry.id   AF-A0A6I3LCM7-F1
#
_cell.length_a   1.000
_cell.length_b   1.000
_cell.length_c   1.000
_cell.angle_alpha   90.00
_cell.angle_beta   90.00
_cell.angle_gamma   90.00
#
_symmetry.space_group_name_H-M   'P 1'
#
loop_
_entity.id
_entity.type
_entity.pdbx_description
1 polymer ?
#
loop_
_entity_poly.entity_id
_entity_poly.type
_entity_poly.pdbx_seq_one_letter_code
_entity_poly.pdbx_strand_id
1 'polypeptide(L)'
;KAEGIWVTDPEGNKYLDMLSAYSSVNQGHRHPKIIQALKDQADKVTLTSRAFYSENMGEWYEKVAKVTNKEMILPMNTGAEAVETAL
;
A
#
# COMPACT_ATOMS: atom_id res chain seq x y z
N LYS A 1 15.87 8.88 7.51
CA LYS A 1 15.89 7.52 6.86
C LYS A 1 15.02 6.57 7.67
N ALA A 2 14.48 5.51 7.09
CA ALA A 2 13.73 4.50 7.85
C ALA A 2 13.85 3.12 7.21
N GLU A 3 13.96 2.08 8.03
CA GLU A 3 14.07 0.67 7.62
C GLU A 3 13.61 -0.26 8.75
N GLY A 4 12.72 -1.19 8.43
CA GLY A 4 12.12 -2.09 9.42
C GLY A 4 11.39 -1.29 10.51
N ILE A 5 11.75 -1.54 11.77
CA ILE A 5 11.16 -0.87 12.93
C ILE A 5 11.88 0.43 13.31
N TRP A 6 12.90 0.85 12.55
CA TRP A 6 13.78 1.95 12.92
C TRP A 6 13.62 3.17 12.02
N VAL A 7 13.60 4.34 12.64
CA VAL A 7 13.64 5.65 11.99
C VAL A 7 14.89 6.39 12.45
N THR A 8 15.54 7.11 11.53
CA THR A 8 16.70 7.95 11.80
C THR A 8 16.40 9.37 11.30
N ASP A 9 16.53 10.36 12.19
CA ASP A 9 16.36 11.77 11.86
C ASP A 9 17.58 12.35 11.11
N PRO A 10 17.54 13.61 10.67
CA PRO A 10 18.68 14.27 10.01
C PRO A 10 19.91 14.43 10.90
N GLU A 11 19.74 14.56 12.22
CA GLU A 11 20.80 14.72 13.22
C GLU A 11 21.51 13.40 13.54
N GLY A 12 20.94 12.27 13.13
CA GLY A 12 21.50 10.93 13.29
C GLY A 12 20.93 10.14 14.49
N ASN A 13 19.95 10.68 15.20
CA ASN A 13 19.28 9.97 16.29
C ASN A 13 18.41 8.85 15.73
N LYS A 14 18.40 7.70 16.41
CA LYS A 14 17.67 6.49 16.00
C LYS A 14 16.53 6.19 16.95
N TYR A 15 15.34 6.01 16.39
CA TYR A 15 14.08 5.82 17.13
C TYR A 15 13.46 4.48 16.74
N LEU A 16 12.98 3.74 17.75
CA LEU A 16 12.08 2.63 17.54
C LEU A 16 10.70 3.21 17.21
N ASP A 17 10.18 2.90 16.02
CA ASP A 17 8.86 3.38 15.61
C ASP A 17 7.76 2.52 16.26
N MET A 18 7.07 3.10 17.23
CA MET A 18 5.93 2.50 17.91
C MET A 18 4.58 3.05 17.43
N LEU A 19 4.55 3.86 16.36
CA LEU A 19 3.34 4.44 15.76
C LEU A 19 2.98 3.79 14.43
N SER A 20 4.00 3.39 13.65
CA SER A 20 3.86 2.73 12.35
C SER A 20 3.01 3.54 11.35
N ALA A 21 3.11 4.87 11.39
CA ALA A 21 2.31 5.79 10.58
C ALA A 21 0.81 5.45 10.58
N TYR A 22 0.24 5.34 11.78
CA TYR A 22 -1.14 4.87 12.00
C TYR A 22 -1.38 3.51 11.34
N SER A 23 -0.47 2.57 11.54
CA SER A 23 -0.46 1.20 10.96
C SER A 23 -0.20 1.10 9.44
N SER A 24 0.07 2.20 8.74
CA SER A 24 0.35 2.15 7.29
C SER A 24 1.62 1.36 6.95
N VAL A 25 2.60 1.30 7.87
CA VAL A 25 3.86 0.56 7.68
C VAL A 25 3.95 -0.66 8.60
N ASN A 26 2.85 -1.41 8.77
CA ASN A 26 2.81 -2.62 9.59
C ASN A 26 3.89 -3.66 9.23
N GLN A 27 4.31 -3.72 7.97
CA GLN A 27 5.38 -4.62 7.49
C GLN A 27 6.80 -4.07 7.77
N GLY A 28 6.90 -2.90 8.41
CA GLY A 28 8.14 -2.14 8.59
C GLY A 28 8.44 -1.21 7.42
N HIS A 29 9.18 -0.14 7.73
CA HIS A 29 9.62 0.84 6.74
C HIS A 29 10.46 0.17 5.65
N ARG A 30 10.16 0.51 4.39
CA ARG A 30 10.92 0.06 3.20
C ARG A 30 11.05 -1.46 3.07
N HIS A 31 10.03 -2.23 3.45
CA HIS A 31 10.06 -3.68 3.30
C HIS A 31 10.49 -4.11 1.88
N PRO A 32 11.55 -4.92 1.72
CA PRO A 32 12.23 -5.10 0.43
C PRO A 32 11.32 -5.66 -0.67
N LYS A 33 10.40 -6.58 -0.33
CA LYS A 33 9.42 -7.11 -1.29
C LYS A 33 8.45 -6.06 -1.81
N ILE A 34 8.04 -5.11 -0.97
CA ILE A 34 7.09 -4.04 -1.35
C ILE A 34 7.80 -3.03 -2.25
N ILE A 35 9.02 -2.63 -1.87
CA ILE A 35 9.84 -1.71 -2.66
C ILE A 35 10.18 -2.31 -4.03
N GLN A 36 10.49 -3.60 -4.11
CA GLN A 36 10.76 -4.24 -5.39
C GLN A 36 9.51 -4.29 -6.27
N ALA A 37 8.36 -4.73 -5.74
CA ALA A 37 7.10 -4.75 -6.48
C ALA A 37 6.69 -3.36 -7.00
N LEU A 38 6.92 -2.30 -6.20
CA LEU A 38 6.70 -0.92 -6.63
C LEU A 38 7.58 -0.55 -7.83
N LYS A 39 8.89 -0.83 -7.77
CA LYS A 39 9.83 -0.52 -8.85
C LYS A 39 9.51 -1.29 -10.12
N ASP A 40 9.31 -2.60 -10.00
CA ASP A 40 9.01 -3.49 -11.14
C ASP A 40 7.75 -3.04 -11.88
N GLN A 41 6.75 -2.53 -11.15
CA GLN A 41 5.53 -2.01 -11.76
C GLN A 41 5.70 -0.60 -12.32
N ALA A 42 6.42 0.28 -11.61
CA ALA A 42 6.66 1.66 -12.05
C ALA A 42 7.43 1.72 -13.37
N ASP A 43 8.33 0.77 -13.63
CA ASP A 43 9.05 0.64 -14.90
C ASP A 43 8.14 0.20 -16.07
N LYS A 44 6.94 -0.32 -15.79
CA LYS A 44 5.95 -0.73 -16.79
C LYS A 44 4.87 0.32 -17.00
N VAL A 45 4.11 0.65 -15.95
CA VAL A 45 3.01 1.62 -15.96
C VAL A 45 2.58 1.98 -14.55
N THR A 46 2.31 3.26 -14.30
CA THR A 46 1.87 3.77 -13.00
C THR A 46 0.36 4.00 -12.92
N LEU A 47 -0.26 4.57 -13.96
CA LEU A 47 -1.69 4.92 -13.95
C LEU A 47 -2.29 4.86 -15.36
N THR A 48 -3.42 4.18 -15.50
CA THR A 48 -4.19 4.06 -16.75
C THR A 48 -5.59 4.67 -16.66
N SER A 49 -5.93 5.38 -15.58
CA SER A 49 -7.32 5.76 -15.25
C SER A 49 -8.26 4.53 -15.12
N ARG A 50 -9.56 4.77 -15.04
CA ARG A 50 -10.61 3.72 -15.00
C ARG A 50 -11.20 3.41 -16.38
N ALA A 51 -10.77 4.12 -17.42
CA ALA A 51 -11.21 3.88 -18.80
C ALA A 51 -10.59 2.62 -19.43
N PHE A 52 -9.49 2.12 -18.86
CA PHE A 52 -8.77 0.95 -19.36
C PHE A 52 -8.60 -0.09 -18.25
N TYR A 53 -8.51 -1.36 -18.65
CA TYR A 53 -8.13 -2.43 -17.73
C TYR A 53 -6.63 -2.40 -17.44
N SER A 54 -6.25 -2.76 -16.21
CA SER A 54 -4.88 -2.97 -15.78
C SER A 54 -4.70 -4.43 -15.39
N GLU A 55 -3.65 -5.07 -15.92
CA GLU A 55 -3.37 -6.50 -15.75
C GLU A 55 -3.36 -6.94 -14.29
N ASN A 56 -2.60 -6.25 -13.44
CA ASN A 56 -2.43 -6.63 -12.03
C ASN A 56 -3.68 -6.40 -11.17
N MET A 57 -4.61 -5.55 -11.60
CA MET A 57 -5.80 -5.21 -10.80
C MET A 57 -6.74 -6.42 -10.67
N GLY A 58 -6.86 -7.26 -11.70
CA GLY A 58 -7.72 -8.43 -11.68
C GLY A 58 -7.33 -9.42 -10.57
N GLU A 59 -6.06 -9.83 -10.55
CA GLU A 59 -5.54 -10.71 -9.49
C GLU A 59 -5.62 -10.07 -8.10
N TRP A 60 -5.42 -8.76 -8.02
CA TRP A 60 -5.52 -8.04 -6.74
C TRP A 60 -6.96 -8.08 -6.21
N TYR A 61 -7.96 -7.85 -7.05
CA TYR A 61 -9.36 -7.97 -6.65
C TYR A 61 -9.71 -9.36 -6.12
N GLU A 62 -9.31 -10.42 -6.83
CA GLU A 62 -9.57 -11.80 -6.42
C GLU A 62 -8.95 -12.11 -5.05
N LYS A 63 -7.68 -11.72 -4.85
CA LYS A 63 -6.97 -11.92 -3.58
C LYS A 63 -7.65 -11.18 -2.43
N VAL A 64 -8.04 -9.91 -2.63
CA VAL A 64 -8.67 -9.09 -1.58
C VAL A 64 -10.08 -9.57 -1.27
N ALA A 65 -10.88 -9.90 -2.30
CA ALA A 65 -12.21 -10.48 -2.15
C ALA A 65 -12.18 -11.75 -1.29
N LYS A 66 -11.22 -12.65 -1.58
CA LYS A 66 -11.04 -13.90 -0.83
C LYS A 66 -10.64 -13.67 0.64
N VAL A 67 -9.70 -12.76 0.90
CA VAL A 67 -9.24 -12.48 2.28
C VAL A 67 -10.30 -11.78 3.12
N THR A 68 -11.14 -10.95 2.49
CA THR A 68 -12.20 -10.18 3.17
C THR A 68 -13.55 -10.88 3.21
N ASN A 69 -13.68 -12.04 2.53
CA ASN A 69 -14.94 -12.75 2.32
C ASN A 69 -16.04 -11.83 1.73
N LYS A 70 -15.70 -11.11 0.67
CA LYS A 70 -16.58 -10.22 -0.08
C LYS A 70 -16.66 -10.64 -1.54
N GLU A 71 -17.80 -10.38 -2.18
CA GLU A 71 -18.01 -10.69 -3.59
C GLU A 71 -17.43 -9.63 -4.53
N MET A 72 -17.43 -8.37 -4.11
CA MET A 72 -16.97 -7.22 -4.91
C MET A 72 -16.09 -6.28 -4.09
N ILE A 73 -15.12 -5.65 -4.75
CA ILE A 73 -14.16 -4.72 -4.17
C ILE A 73 -14.11 -3.45 -5.02
N LEU A 74 -14.17 -2.28 -4.36
CA LEU A 74 -13.98 -0.97 -4.99
C LEU A 74 -12.81 -0.25 -4.29
N PRO A 75 -11.64 -0.11 -4.93
CA PRO A 75 -10.46 0.47 -4.31
C PRO A 75 -10.47 1.99 -4.42
N MET A 76 -10.08 2.66 -3.34
CA MET A 76 -9.84 4.10 -3.26
C MET A 76 -8.47 4.37 -2.61
N ASN A 77 -8.07 5.63 -2.49
CA ASN A 77 -6.73 6.01 -2.04
C ASN A 77 -6.68 6.22 -0.52
N THR A 78 -7.75 6.74 0.07
CA THR A 78 -7.81 7.16 1.47
C THR A 78 -8.88 6.41 2.25
N GLY A 79 -8.75 6.41 3.58
CA GLY A 79 -9.78 5.88 4.47
C GLY A 79 -11.10 6.67 4.40
N ALA A 80 -11.04 7.98 4.15
CA ALA A 80 -12.23 8.81 4.01
C ALA A 80 -13.03 8.46 2.75
N GLU A 81 -12.36 8.33 1.60
CA GLU A 81 -13.03 7.90 0.35
C GLU A 81 -13.69 6.52 0.51
N ALA A 82 -13.06 5.60 1.26
CA ALA A 82 -13.64 4.29 1.55
C ALA A 82 -14.92 4.39 2.39
N VAL A 83 -14.96 5.29 3.38
CA VAL A 83 -16.16 5.54 4.21
C VAL A 83 -17.25 6.20 3.37
N GLU A 84 -16.94 7.26 2.63
CA GLU A 84 -17.93 7.95 1.78
C GLU A 84 -18.51 7.05 0.69
N THR A 85 -17.74 6.10 0.18
CA THR A 85 -18.23 5.10 -0.79
C THR A 85 -19.21 4.10 -0.16
N ALA A 86 -19.13 3.88 1.16
CA ALA A 86 -19.94 2.90 1.88
C ALA A 86 -21.26 3.45 2.41
N LEU A 87 -21.36 4.78 2.57
CA LEU A 87 -22.57 5.49 3.01
C LEU A 87 -23.61 5.57 1.88
#